data_AF-A0A817MWH6-F1
#
_entry.id   AF-A0A817MWH6-F1
#
_cell.length_a   1.000
_cell.length_b   1.000
_cell.length_c   1.000
_cell.angle_alpha   90.00
_cell.angle_beta   90.00
_cell.angle_gamma   90.00
#
_symmetry.space_group_name_H-M   'P 1'
#
loop_
_entity.id
_entity.type
_entity.pdbx_description
1 polymer ?
#
loop_
_entity_poly.entity_id
_entity_poly.type
_entity_poly.pdbx_seq_one_letter_code
_entity_poly.pdbx_strand_id
1 'polypeptide(L)'
;LPESQALSASLANSIECRADIQKYCVKGGSKLISNLKVLQCIDDLDHVNVISKECQNRIYKFKYNMTHNVRFDDGAIKLCEKDIKLLDECNEYTDERGTGRLVSCLYDRLANITEPSCRNYINQLESIIFTDWRLSEYFATACLQDITDLKCGRLDDDNETIPHNQGAVIACLSKKKDKLSPKCLKHTFRLHEMQSNDYHLDRALYSACREDRERFCSQVTSGNGRVYRCLYENKFNSMMSTAVNIIINP
;
A
#
# COMPACT_ATOMS: atom_id res chain seq x y z
N LEU A 1 -22.27 13.47 -4.31
CA LEU A 1 -22.28 12.53 -5.46
C LEU A 1 -22.57 11.16 -4.89
N PRO A 2 -23.54 10.39 -5.41
CA PRO A 2 -23.80 9.05 -4.92
C PRO A 2 -22.53 8.18 -5.07
N GLU A 3 -22.17 7.44 -4.03
CA GLU A 3 -20.90 6.69 -3.87
C GLU A 3 -20.59 5.74 -5.05
N SER A 4 -21.63 5.29 -5.77
CA SER A 4 -21.51 4.45 -6.97
C SER A 4 -20.89 5.14 -8.19
N GLN A 5 -20.98 6.47 -8.31
CA GLN A 5 -20.38 7.24 -9.42
C GLN A 5 -18.90 7.58 -9.20
N ALA A 6 -18.40 7.52 -7.96
CA ALA A 6 -17.02 7.90 -7.65
C ALA A 6 -16.00 6.85 -8.13
N LEU A 7 -16.36 5.55 -8.10
CA LEU A 7 -15.50 4.46 -8.55
C LEU A 7 -15.49 4.25 -10.07
N SER A 8 -16.56 4.65 -10.77
CA SER A 8 -16.63 4.57 -12.24
C SER A 8 -15.95 5.76 -12.92
N ALA A 9 -15.65 6.83 -12.18
CA ALA A 9 -14.93 7.99 -12.68
C ALA A 9 -13.49 7.61 -13.06
N SER A 10 -13.11 7.91 -14.31
CA SER A 10 -11.78 7.59 -14.83
C SER A 10 -10.69 8.46 -14.19
N LEU A 11 -9.69 7.82 -13.58
CA LEU A 11 -8.48 8.49 -13.07
C LEU A 11 -7.69 9.14 -14.21
N ALA A 12 -7.48 8.41 -15.31
CA ALA A 12 -6.78 8.88 -16.51
C ALA A 12 -7.39 10.15 -17.10
N ASN A 13 -8.71 10.29 -17.03
CA ASN A 13 -9.41 11.45 -17.59
C ASN A 13 -9.81 12.49 -16.55
N SER A 14 -9.53 12.28 -15.27
CA SER A 14 -9.82 13.25 -14.21
C SER A 14 -9.01 14.53 -14.40
N ILE A 15 -9.58 15.67 -14.00
CA ILE A 15 -8.93 16.98 -14.13
C ILE A 15 -7.64 16.99 -13.30
N GLU A 16 -7.67 16.33 -12.15
CA GLU A 16 -6.61 16.24 -11.17
C GLU A 16 -5.41 15.42 -11.68
N CYS A 17 -5.64 14.30 -12.39
CA CYS A 17 -4.57 13.37 -12.77
C CYS A 17 -4.20 13.31 -14.25
N ARG A 18 -5.02 13.86 -15.16
CA ARG A 18 -4.81 13.66 -16.61
C ARG A 18 -3.43 14.09 -17.09
N ALA A 19 -2.93 15.24 -16.64
CA ALA A 19 -1.63 15.76 -17.05
C ALA A 19 -0.47 14.86 -16.57
N ASP A 20 -0.51 14.45 -15.30
CA ASP A 20 0.50 13.58 -14.70
C ASP A 20 0.52 12.19 -15.35
N ILE A 21 -0.66 11.58 -15.53
CA ILE A 21 -0.79 10.26 -16.15
C ILE A 21 -0.29 10.30 -17.59
N GLN A 22 -0.64 11.34 -18.34
CA GLN A 22 -0.16 11.50 -19.71
C GLN A 22 1.37 11.65 -19.76
N LYS A 23 1.95 12.37 -18.80
CA LYS A 23 3.39 12.64 -18.74
C LYS A 23 4.20 11.41 -18.35
N TYR A 24 3.79 10.70 -17.30
CA TYR A 24 4.61 9.67 -16.68
C TYR A 24 4.21 8.25 -17.06
N CYS A 25 2.91 8.01 -17.30
CA CYS A 25 2.35 6.67 -17.48
C CYS A 25 1.98 6.32 -18.93
N VAL A 26 1.82 7.31 -19.80
CA VAL A 26 1.52 7.11 -21.22
C VAL A 26 2.78 7.37 -22.04
N LYS A 27 3.59 6.33 -22.26
CA LYS A 27 4.74 6.35 -23.19
C LYS A 27 4.43 5.54 -24.45
N GLY A 28 4.84 6.04 -25.62
CA GLY A 28 4.77 5.32 -26.90
C GLY A 28 3.36 5.01 -27.42
N GLY A 29 2.32 5.76 -27.03
CA GLY A 29 0.94 5.57 -27.52
C GLY A 29 0.11 4.53 -26.76
N SER A 30 0.62 4.00 -25.64
CA SER A 30 -0.09 3.04 -24.79
C SER A 30 -1.35 3.65 -24.15
N LYS A 31 -2.55 3.14 -24.46
CA LYS A 31 -3.80 3.55 -23.76
C LYS A 31 -3.90 2.87 -22.40
N LEU A 32 -3.99 3.65 -21.33
CA LEU A 32 -4.41 3.18 -20.01
C LEU A 32 -5.93 3.14 -19.94
N ILE A 33 -6.50 1.96 -20.20
CA ILE A 33 -7.95 1.77 -20.40
C ILE A 33 -8.70 1.67 -19.07
N SER A 34 -8.04 1.23 -17.99
CA SER A 34 -8.67 1.01 -16.69
C SER A 34 -7.97 1.77 -15.57
N ASN A 35 -8.74 2.14 -14.54
CA ASN A 35 -8.20 2.74 -13.32
C ASN A 35 -7.15 1.83 -12.66
N LEU A 36 -7.30 0.50 -12.77
CA LEU A 36 -6.31 -0.47 -12.30
C LEU A 36 -4.93 -0.29 -12.96
N LYS A 37 -4.89 -0.15 -14.29
CA LYS A 37 -3.63 0.05 -15.02
C LYS A 37 -2.98 1.40 -14.68
N VAL A 38 -3.80 2.42 -14.40
CA VAL A 38 -3.30 3.72 -13.94
C VAL A 38 -2.64 3.58 -12.57
N LEU A 39 -3.30 2.91 -11.61
CA LEU A 39 -2.76 2.72 -10.27
C LEU A 39 -1.44 1.94 -10.30
N GLN A 40 -1.39 0.84 -11.06
CA GLN A 40 -0.17 0.05 -11.25
C GLN A 40 0.99 0.89 -11.78
N CYS A 41 0.75 1.68 -12.83
CA CYS A 41 1.81 2.55 -13.36
C CYS A 41 2.31 3.56 -12.32
N ILE A 42 1.40 4.23 -11.60
CA ILE A 42 1.78 5.27 -10.64
C ILE A 42 2.54 4.67 -9.45
N ASP A 43 2.21 3.45 -9.05
CA ASP A 43 2.96 2.74 -8.02
C ASP A 43 4.36 2.32 -8.50
N ASP A 44 4.56 2.09 -9.80
CA ASP A 44 5.85 1.79 -10.43
C ASP A 44 6.74 3.02 -10.70
N LEU A 45 6.26 4.26 -10.48
CA LEU A 45 7.05 5.47 -10.66
C LEU A 45 8.15 5.58 -9.59
N ASP A 46 9.35 5.97 -10.01
CA ASP A 46 10.46 6.28 -9.11
C ASP A 46 10.26 7.61 -8.35
N HIS A 47 11.12 7.89 -7.38
CA HIS A 47 11.07 9.11 -6.56
C HIS A 47 11.36 10.41 -7.33
N VAL A 48 11.91 10.33 -8.55
CA VAL A 48 12.20 11.50 -9.40
C VAL A 48 10.96 11.92 -10.18
N ASN A 49 10.07 10.98 -10.48
CA ASN A 49 8.87 11.17 -11.27
C ASN A 49 7.61 11.38 -10.41
N VAL A 50 7.64 12.41 -9.57
CA VAL A 50 6.54 12.74 -8.65
C VAL A 50 5.37 13.37 -9.41
N ILE A 51 4.18 12.79 -9.25
CA ILE A 51 2.89 13.34 -9.72
C ILE A 51 2.42 14.51 -8.85
N SER A 52 1.54 15.38 -9.37
CA SER A 52 1.02 16.55 -8.66
C SER A 52 0.28 16.20 -7.34
N LYS A 53 0.24 17.16 -6.41
CA LYS A 53 -0.46 17.01 -5.12
C LYS A 53 -1.96 16.74 -5.32
N GLU A 54 -2.55 17.38 -6.32
CA GLU A 54 -3.94 17.23 -6.71
C GLU A 54 -4.21 15.80 -7.20
N CYS A 55 -3.33 15.24 -8.03
CA CYS A 55 -3.47 13.86 -8.48
C CYS A 55 -3.27 12.84 -7.35
N GLN A 56 -2.26 13.04 -6.49
CA GLN A 56 -2.04 12.20 -5.32
C GLN A 56 -3.30 12.12 -4.43
N ASN A 57 -3.91 13.26 -4.13
CA ASN A 57 -5.15 13.33 -3.35
C ASN A 57 -6.32 12.62 -4.06
N ARG A 58 -6.43 12.77 -5.39
CA ARG A 58 -7.47 12.09 -6.17
C ARG A 58 -7.32 10.56 -6.14
N ILE A 59 -6.10 10.07 -6.28
CA ILE A 59 -5.77 8.64 -6.20
C ILE A 59 -6.06 8.10 -4.81
N TYR A 60 -5.67 8.84 -3.76
CA TYR A 60 -5.97 8.47 -2.38
C TYR A 60 -7.48 8.30 -2.17
N LYS A 61 -8.29 9.29 -2.57
CA LYS A 61 -9.76 9.23 -2.47
C LYS A 61 -10.35 8.08 -3.29
N PHE A 62 -9.80 7.82 -4.48
CA PHE A 62 -10.23 6.71 -5.32
C PHE A 62 -9.95 5.37 -4.65
N LYS A 63 -8.72 5.14 -4.15
CA LYS A 63 -8.32 3.95 -3.41
C LYS A 63 -9.19 3.77 -2.15
N TYR A 64 -9.42 4.82 -1.36
CA TYR A 64 -10.30 4.81 -0.18
C TYR A 64 -11.74 4.40 -0.51
N ASN A 65 -12.36 5.00 -1.53
CA ASN A 65 -13.72 4.65 -1.93
C ASN A 65 -13.80 3.24 -2.51
N MET A 66 -12.69 2.71 -3.02
CA MET A 66 -12.58 1.34 -3.50
C MET A 66 -12.64 0.34 -2.34
N THR A 67 -11.90 0.57 -1.26
CA THR A 67 -11.90 -0.32 -0.08
C THR A 67 -13.20 -0.29 0.70
N HIS A 68 -13.94 0.82 0.62
CA HIS A 68 -15.25 0.98 1.26
C HIS A 68 -16.42 0.61 0.34
N ASN A 69 -16.14 0.02 -0.81
CA ASN A 69 -17.18 -0.41 -1.73
C ASN A 69 -17.59 -1.86 -1.44
N VAL A 70 -18.88 -2.03 -1.17
CA VAL A 70 -19.53 -3.33 -0.88
C VAL A 70 -19.23 -4.41 -1.92
N ARG A 71 -18.92 -4.06 -3.18
CA ARG A 71 -18.59 -5.03 -4.24
C ARG A 71 -17.32 -5.84 -3.95
N PHE A 72 -16.38 -5.27 -3.21
CA PHE A 72 -15.16 -6.00 -2.83
C PHE A 72 -15.44 -6.98 -1.70
N ASP A 73 -16.28 -6.60 -0.75
CA ASP A 73 -16.75 -7.51 0.29
C ASP A 73 -17.61 -8.61 -0.32
N ASP A 74 -18.50 -8.30 -1.26
CA ASP A 74 -19.32 -9.30 -1.97
C ASP A 74 -18.42 -10.31 -2.74
N GLY A 75 -17.35 -9.81 -3.37
CA GLY A 75 -16.35 -10.64 -4.03
C GLY A 75 -15.60 -11.54 -3.04
N ALA A 76 -15.19 -10.98 -1.89
CA ALA A 76 -14.52 -11.72 -0.82
C ALA A 76 -15.43 -12.80 -0.21
N ILE A 77 -16.67 -12.45 0.16
CA ILE A 77 -17.66 -13.38 0.72
C ILE A 77 -17.86 -14.56 -0.24
N LYS A 78 -17.99 -14.29 -1.55
CA LYS A 78 -18.19 -15.32 -2.55
C LYS A 78 -16.97 -16.22 -2.76
N LEU A 79 -15.77 -15.66 -2.81
CA LEU A 79 -14.55 -16.38 -3.17
C LEU A 79 -13.82 -17.01 -1.98
N CYS A 80 -14.08 -16.50 -0.77
CA CYS A 80 -13.46 -16.88 0.50
C CYS A 80 -14.43 -17.52 1.49
N GLU A 81 -15.64 -17.93 1.05
CA GLU A 81 -16.71 -18.40 1.93
C GLU A 81 -16.24 -19.47 2.95
N LYS A 82 -15.44 -20.44 2.50
CA LYS A 82 -14.92 -21.51 3.36
C LYS A 82 -13.90 -21.00 4.37
N ASP A 83 -12.96 -20.16 3.94
CA ASP A 83 -11.92 -19.61 4.82
C ASP A 83 -12.53 -18.67 5.87
N ILE A 84 -13.53 -17.86 5.49
CA ILE A 84 -14.27 -17.00 6.42
C ILE A 84 -14.91 -17.82 7.54
N LYS A 85 -15.51 -18.98 7.22
CA LYS A 85 -16.09 -19.89 8.22
C LYS A 85 -15.06 -20.52 9.16
N LEU A 86 -13.78 -20.54 8.77
CA LEU A 86 -12.68 -21.05 9.60
C LEU A 86 -11.99 -19.93 10.39
N LEU A 87 -12.22 -18.66 10.02
CA LEU A 87 -11.65 -17.47 10.62
C LEU A 87 -12.76 -16.67 11.29
N ASP A 88 -13.21 -17.11 12.46
CA ASP A 88 -14.32 -16.51 13.21
C ASP A 88 -14.18 -14.99 13.37
N GLU A 89 -12.96 -14.52 13.62
CA GLU A 89 -12.59 -13.11 13.73
C GLU A 89 -12.82 -12.28 12.45
N CYS A 90 -12.80 -12.91 11.27
CA CYS A 90 -13.14 -12.25 10.01
C CYS A 90 -14.62 -12.37 9.67
N ASN A 91 -15.29 -13.41 10.19
CA ASN A 91 -16.71 -13.66 9.94
C ASN A 91 -17.60 -12.53 10.48
N GLU A 92 -17.23 -11.90 11.60
CA GLU A 92 -17.92 -10.73 12.16
C GLU A 92 -18.09 -9.58 11.15
N TYR A 93 -17.17 -9.45 10.20
CA TYR A 93 -17.19 -8.36 9.21
C TYR A 93 -18.04 -8.66 7.98
N THR A 94 -18.62 -9.86 7.86
CA THR A 94 -19.52 -10.20 6.74
C THR A 94 -20.82 -9.40 6.77
N ASP A 95 -21.26 -8.98 7.97
CA ASP A 95 -22.41 -8.11 8.18
C ASP A 95 -22.06 -6.62 8.08
N GLU A 96 -20.78 -6.25 8.17
CA GLU A 96 -20.26 -4.88 8.11
C GLU A 96 -19.73 -4.51 6.70
N ARG A 97 -20.47 -4.85 5.65
CA ARG A 97 -20.06 -4.58 4.25
C ARG A 97 -19.86 -3.08 3.99
N GLY A 98 -18.88 -2.76 3.16
CA GLY A 98 -18.48 -1.39 2.79
C GLY A 98 -17.53 -0.73 3.79
N THR A 99 -17.09 -1.44 4.83
CA THR A 99 -16.13 -0.91 5.82
C THR A 99 -14.67 -1.24 5.47
N GLY A 100 -14.43 -2.12 4.50
CA GLY A 100 -13.10 -2.62 4.16
C GLY A 100 -12.48 -3.56 5.22
N ARG A 101 -13.19 -3.85 6.32
CA ARG A 101 -12.70 -4.68 7.42
C ARG A 101 -12.57 -6.14 7.05
N LEU A 102 -13.53 -6.69 6.30
CA LEU A 102 -13.52 -8.09 5.88
C LEU A 102 -12.29 -8.42 5.03
N VAL A 103 -12.09 -7.67 3.95
CA VAL A 103 -10.95 -7.85 3.04
C VAL A 103 -9.62 -7.63 3.79
N SER A 104 -9.56 -6.64 4.68
CA SER A 104 -8.38 -6.40 5.51
C SER A 104 -8.07 -7.56 6.45
N CYS A 105 -9.09 -8.14 7.09
CA CYS A 105 -8.93 -9.28 7.98
C CYS A 105 -8.42 -10.51 7.20
N LEU A 106 -8.99 -10.78 6.02
CA LEU A 106 -8.56 -11.88 5.16
C LEU A 106 -7.11 -11.71 4.69
N TYR A 107 -6.72 -10.50 4.32
CA TYR A 107 -5.33 -10.18 4.00
C TYR A 107 -4.38 -10.40 5.17
N ASP A 108 -4.75 -9.93 6.37
CA ASP A 108 -3.98 -10.14 7.59
C ASP A 108 -3.80 -11.63 7.98
N ARG A 109 -4.67 -12.50 7.44
CA ARG A 109 -4.67 -13.96 7.64
C ARG A 109 -4.35 -14.70 6.35
N LEU A 110 -3.68 -14.06 5.40
CA LEU A 110 -3.33 -14.66 4.12
C LEU A 110 -2.53 -15.97 4.29
N ALA A 111 -1.72 -16.10 5.35
CA ALA A 111 -1.04 -17.35 5.67
C ALA A 111 -2.00 -18.50 6.04
N ASN A 112 -3.15 -18.19 6.64
CA ASN A 112 -4.17 -19.13 7.10
C ASN A 112 -5.23 -19.47 6.02
N ILE A 113 -5.31 -18.69 4.93
CA ILE A 113 -6.25 -18.94 3.82
C ILE A 113 -5.90 -20.24 3.10
N THR A 114 -6.84 -21.17 3.01
CA THR A 114 -6.66 -22.48 2.40
C THR A 114 -7.13 -22.52 0.94
N GLU A 115 -8.16 -21.75 0.56
CA GLU A 115 -8.70 -21.80 -0.79
C GLU A 115 -7.85 -20.99 -1.79
N PRO A 116 -7.38 -21.60 -2.90
CA PRO A 116 -6.56 -20.90 -3.89
C PRO A 116 -7.28 -19.73 -4.57
N SER A 117 -8.60 -19.83 -4.79
CA SER A 117 -9.40 -18.75 -5.36
C SER A 117 -9.48 -17.55 -4.43
N CYS A 118 -9.64 -17.79 -3.13
CA CYS A 118 -9.61 -16.74 -2.12
C CYS A 118 -8.24 -16.09 -2.07
N ARG A 119 -7.17 -16.90 -1.96
CA ARG A 119 -5.79 -16.41 -1.94
C ARG A 119 -5.47 -15.55 -3.16
N ASN A 120 -5.82 -16.00 -4.36
CA ASN A 120 -5.61 -15.24 -5.58
C ASN A 120 -6.42 -13.95 -5.62
N TYR A 121 -7.66 -13.97 -5.12
CA TYR A 121 -8.49 -12.77 -5.04
C TYR A 121 -7.88 -11.75 -4.07
N ILE A 122 -7.50 -12.18 -2.86
CA ILE A 122 -6.86 -11.33 -1.87
C ILE A 122 -5.51 -10.80 -2.38
N ASN A 123 -4.71 -11.60 -3.08
CA ASN A 123 -3.46 -11.14 -3.73
C ASN A 123 -3.70 -10.18 -4.91
N GLN A 124 -4.79 -10.34 -5.67
CA GLN A 124 -5.14 -9.37 -6.71
C GLN A 124 -5.59 -8.06 -6.09
N LEU A 125 -6.45 -8.12 -5.07
CA LEU A 125 -6.76 -6.96 -4.26
C LEU A 125 -5.47 -6.39 -3.67
N GLU A 126 -4.53 -7.21 -3.23
CA GLU A 126 -3.22 -6.79 -2.73
C GLU A 126 -2.49 -5.90 -3.73
N SER A 127 -2.35 -6.36 -4.97
CA SER A 127 -1.66 -5.62 -6.04
C SER A 127 -2.34 -4.31 -6.46
N ILE A 128 -3.58 -4.07 -6.04
CA ILE A 128 -4.39 -2.91 -6.46
C ILE A 128 -4.65 -1.96 -5.29
N ILE A 129 -4.95 -2.53 -4.12
CA ILE A 129 -5.38 -1.88 -2.89
C ILE A 129 -4.22 -1.81 -1.89
N PHE A 130 -3.34 -2.83 -1.86
CA PHE A 130 -2.37 -3.04 -0.78
C PHE A 130 -0.91 -2.68 -1.10
N THR A 131 -0.60 -2.10 -2.27
CA THR A 131 0.61 -1.27 -2.41
C THR A 131 0.54 0.02 -1.56
N ASP A 132 -0.65 0.35 -1.02
CA ASP A 132 -0.93 1.44 -0.09
C ASP A 132 -1.85 0.97 1.08
N TRP A 133 -1.59 -0.24 1.61
CA TRP A 133 -2.38 -0.87 2.67
C TRP A 133 -2.42 -0.16 4.04
N ARG A 134 -1.92 1.06 4.19
CA ARG A 134 -2.19 1.86 5.40
C ARG A 134 -3.63 2.44 5.38
N LEU A 135 -4.46 1.88 4.50
CA LEU A 135 -5.91 1.65 4.61
C LEU A 135 -6.27 0.35 5.37
N SER A 136 -5.48 -0.07 6.37
CA SER A 136 -6.13 -0.74 7.48
C SER A 136 -7.11 0.30 8.03
N GLU A 137 -8.41 0.13 7.82
CA GLU A 137 -9.46 0.92 8.48
C GLU A 137 -9.08 1.12 9.95
N TYR A 138 -8.52 0.07 10.57
CA TYR A 138 -8.00 0.14 11.92
C TYR A 138 -6.82 1.12 12.09
N PHE A 139 -5.84 1.20 11.20
CA PHE A 139 -4.78 2.21 11.32
C PHE A 139 -5.32 3.62 11.08
N ALA A 140 -6.05 3.84 9.99
CA ALA A 140 -6.56 5.16 9.65
C ALA A 140 -7.44 5.70 10.78
N THR A 141 -8.37 4.88 11.29
CA THR A 141 -9.26 5.24 12.39
C THR A 141 -8.52 5.29 13.74
N ALA A 142 -7.59 4.36 14.03
CA ALA A 142 -6.86 4.40 15.31
C ALA A 142 -5.84 5.54 15.41
N CYS A 143 -5.27 5.98 14.28
CA CYS A 143 -4.19 6.95 14.24
C CYS A 143 -4.60 8.34 13.77
N LEU A 144 -5.83 8.58 13.29
CA LEU A 144 -6.24 9.87 12.75
C LEU A 144 -5.95 11.05 13.70
N GLN A 145 -6.29 10.87 14.98
CA GLN A 145 -6.06 11.89 16.01
C GLN A 145 -4.56 12.11 16.23
N ASP A 146 -3.80 11.04 16.46
CA ASP A 146 -2.35 11.11 16.69
C ASP A 146 -1.58 11.69 15.50
N ILE A 147 -1.99 11.35 14.27
CA ILE A 147 -1.45 11.91 13.02
C ILE A 147 -1.65 13.42 12.97
N THR A 148 -2.81 13.90 13.41
CA THR A 148 -3.17 15.32 13.44
C THR A 148 -2.39 16.05 14.54
N ASP A 149 -2.45 15.54 15.77
CA ASP A 149 -1.84 16.17 16.95
C ASP A 149 -0.32 16.21 16.87
N LEU A 150 0.28 15.15 16.35
CA LEU A 150 1.72 15.04 16.16
C LEU A 150 2.20 15.62 14.83
N LYS A 151 1.29 16.15 14.01
CA LYS A 151 1.59 16.70 12.67
C LYS A 151 2.33 15.70 11.78
N CYS A 152 2.03 14.41 11.90
CA CYS A 152 2.61 13.37 11.03
C CYS A 152 1.90 13.25 9.69
N GLY A 153 0.72 13.86 9.53
CA GLY A 153 -0.04 13.87 8.27
C GLY A 153 0.50 14.85 7.21
N ARG A 154 1.46 15.70 7.58
CA ARG A 154 2.16 16.63 6.70
C ARG A 154 3.64 16.57 7.04
N LEU A 155 4.47 16.17 6.09
CA LEU A 155 5.90 16.36 6.19
C LEU A 155 6.20 17.67 5.48
N ASP A 156 6.04 18.76 6.21
CA ASP A 156 6.69 20.02 5.86
C ASP A 156 8.13 19.88 6.34
N ASP A 157 9.03 19.52 5.45
CA ASP A 157 10.43 19.92 5.58
C ASP A 157 10.81 20.55 4.24
N ASP A 158 11.13 21.84 4.27
CA ASP A 158 11.54 22.64 3.11
C ASP A 158 12.91 22.19 2.54
N ASN A 159 13.45 21.06 3.02
CA ASN A 159 14.62 20.37 2.49
C ASN A 159 14.30 18.88 2.34
N GLU A 160 14.59 18.35 1.15
CA GLU A 160 14.52 16.94 0.73
C GLU A 160 13.16 16.41 0.22
N THR A 161 13.08 16.31 -1.12
CA THR A 161 12.90 15.10 -1.96
C THR A 161 12.24 13.82 -1.43
N ILE A 162 11.53 13.81 -0.30
CA ILE A 162 10.80 12.63 0.17
C ILE A 162 9.37 12.74 -0.35
N PRO A 163 8.98 11.93 -1.35
CA PRO A 163 7.62 12.00 -1.88
C PRO A 163 6.62 11.69 -0.77
N HIS A 164 5.56 12.51 -0.67
CA HIS A 164 4.44 12.29 0.24
C HIS A 164 3.85 10.88 0.02
N ASN A 165 4.27 9.95 0.86
CA ASN A 165 3.74 8.60 0.92
C ASN A 165 3.50 8.28 2.40
N GLN A 166 2.43 7.56 2.76
CA GLN A 166 2.19 7.24 4.18
C GLN A 166 3.25 6.31 4.85
N GLY A 167 4.30 5.83 4.15
CA GLY A 167 5.47 5.22 4.79
C GLY A 167 6.23 6.28 5.59
N ALA A 168 6.23 7.51 5.09
CA ALA A 168 6.75 8.68 5.76
C ALA A 168 5.86 9.10 6.97
N VAL A 169 4.53 8.89 6.88
CA VAL A 169 3.61 9.07 8.04
C VAL A 169 3.90 8.03 9.12
N ILE A 170 4.01 6.75 8.76
CA ILE A 170 4.40 5.67 9.69
C ILE A 170 5.76 5.98 10.33
N ALA A 171 6.77 6.35 9.53
CA ALA A 171 8.09 6.70 10.04
C ALA A 171 8.03 7.88 11.03
N CYS A 172 7.22 8.91 10.75
CA CYS A 172 6.99 10.00 11.68
C CYS A 172 6.35 9.53 12.99
N LEU A 173 5.30 8.71 12.92
CA LEU A 173 4.61 8.17 14.09
C LEU A 173 5.56 7.29 14.92
N SER A 174 6.38 6.45 14.28
CA SER A 174 7.36 5.60 14.95
C SER A 174 8.46 6.38 15.67
N LYS A 175 8.93 7.48 15.08
CA LYS A 175 9.84 8.43 15.76
C LYS A 175 9.20 9.06 17.00
N LYS A 176 7.87 9.12 17.08
CA LYS A 176 7.09 9.70 18.17
C LYS A 176 6.31 8.65 18.97
N LYS A 177 6.75 7.38 18.94
CA LYS A 177 6.05 6.23 19.54
C LYS A 177 5.58 6.44 20.98
N ASP A 178 6.37 7.14 21.80
CA ASP A 178 6.06 7.36 23.21
C ASP A 178 4.90 8.36 23.44
N LYS A 179 4.48 9.05 22.38
CA LYS A 179 3.36 10.01 22.38
C LYS A 179 2.12 9.47 21.67
N LEU A 180 2.18 8.25 21.14
CA LEU A 180 1.04 7.64 20.46
C LEU A 180 0.04 7.08 21.47
N SER A 181 -1.24 7.18 21.13
CA SER A 181 -2.28 6.42 21.81
C SER A 181 -1.98 4.91 21.71
N PRO A 182 -2.39 4.09 22.71
CA PRO A 182 -2.16 2.64 22.66
C PRO A 182 -2.71 1.97 21.40
N LYS A 183 -3.85 2.46 20.89
CA LYS A 183 -4.45 1.96 19.65
C LYS A 183 -3.58 2.30 18.44
N CYS A 184 -3.16 3.55 18.28
CA CYS A 184 -2.32 3.92 17.16
C CYS A 184 -0.94 3.25 17.22
N LEU A 185 -0.35 3.14 18.41
CA LEU A 185 0.94 2.46 18.62
C LEU A 185 0.87 1.00 18.15
N LYS A 186 -0.15 0.26 18.57
CA LYS A 186 -0.39 -1.13 18.15
C LYS A 186 -0.47 -1.25 16.63
N HIS A 187 -1.28 -0.40 15.99
CA HIS A 187 -1.45 -0.46 14.54
C HIS A 187 -0.20 0.00 13.77
N THR A 188 0.54 0.98 14.29
CA THR A 188 1.82 1.44 13.74
C THR A 188 2.88 0.32 13.77
N PHE A 189 2.98 -0.44 14.86
CA PHE A 189 3.91 -1.57 14.94
C PHE A 189 3.49 -2.75 14.07
N ARG A 190 2.18 -3.05 14.02
CA ARG A 190 1.65 -4.05 13.10
C ARG A 190 1.96 -3.69 11.65
N LEU A 191 1.91 -2.40 11.33
CA LEU A 191 2.32 -1.89 10.03
C LEU A 191 3.79 -2.16 9.73
N HIS A 192 4.67 -1.78 10.63
CA HIS A 192 6.11 -2.08 10.53
C HIS A 192 6.41 -3.56 10.34
N GLU A 193 5.73 -4.44 11.09
CA GLU A 193 5.92 -5.88 10.99
C GLU A 193 5.61 -6.39 9.58
N MET A 194 4.46 -6.03 9.00
CA MET A 194 4.14 -6.52 7.65
C MET A 194 5.05 -5.89 6.59
N GLN A 195 5.45 -4.62 6.73
CA GLN A 195 6.43 -3.98 5.84
C GLN A 195 7.78 -4.71 5.86
N SER A 196 8.19 -5.20 7.03
CA SER A 196 9.39 -6.03 7.15
C SER A 196 9.22 -7.43 6.53
N ASN A 197 7.98 -7.92 6.41
CA ASN A 197 7.67 -9.24 5.87
C ASN A 197 7.64 -9.27 4.34
N ASP A 198 7.24 -8.20 3.66
CA ASP A 198 7.32 -8.15 2.20
C ASP A 198 7.87 -6.80 1.74
N TYR A 199 8.96 -6.83 0.99
CA TYR A 199 9.65 -5.63 0.52
C TYR A 199 8.77 -4.77 -0.41
N HIS A 200 7.76 -5.35 -1.07
CA HIS A 200 6.79 -4.58 -1.85
C HIS A 200 5.93 -3.66 -0.98
N LEU A 201 5.78 -4.00 0.30
CA LEU A 201 4.95 -3.26 1.27
C LEU A 201 5.72 -2.09 1.92
N ASP A 202 7.05 -2.09 1.83
CA ASP A 202 7.90 -0.95 2.16
C ASP A 202 8.24 -0.19 0.87
N ARG A 203 7.46 0.85 0.55
CA ARG A 203 7.64 1.62 -0.69
C ARG A 203 9.01 2.31 -0.77
N ALA A 204 9.57 2.75 0.35
CA ALA A 204 10.89 3.39 0.34
C ALA A 204 11.96 2.35 -0.01
N LEU A 205 11.92 1.18 0.63
CA LEU A 205 12.79 0.06 0.31
C LEU A 205 12.58 -0.45 -1.11
N TYR A 206 11.35 -0.68 -1.55
CA TYR A 206 11.02 -1.13 -2.91
C TYR A 206 11.60 -0.19 -3.95
N SER A 207 11.31 1.11 -3.84
CA SER A 207 11.78 2.10 -4.80
C SER A 207 13.31 2.23 -4.80
N ALA A 208 13.97 2.19 -3.65
CA ALA A 208 15.43 2.26 -3.58
C ALA A 208 16.13 0.98 -4.05
N CYS A 209 15.51 -0.19 -3.84
CA CYS A 209 16.16 -1.49 -4.00
C CYS A 209 15.65 -2.29 -5.19
N ARG A 210 14.71 -1.79 -6.01
CA ARG A 210 14.10 -2.56 -7.11
C ARG A 210 15.14 -3.12 -8.08
N GLU A 211 16.06 -2.28 -8.55
CA GLU A 211 17.10 -2.72 -9.50
C GLU A 211 18.08 -3.70 -8.86
N ASP A 212 18.46 -3.44 -7.60
CA ASP A 212 19.33 -4.34 -6.85
C ASP A 212 18.66 -5.67 -6.53
N ARG A 213 17.35 -5.68 -6.28
CA ARG A 213 16.56 -6.91 -6.15
C ARG A 213 16.62 -7.73 -7.42
N GLU A 214 16.46 -7.12 -8.60
CA GLU A 214 16.59 -7.85 -9.86
C GLU A 214 18.01 -8.37 -10.09
N ARG A 215 19.02 -7.58 -9.72
CA ARG A 215 20.43 -7.94 -9.88
C ARG A 215 20.87 -9.09 -8.97
N PHE A 216 20.47 -9.07 -7.70
CA PHE A 216 21.00 -9.99 -6.67
C PHE A 216 19.98 -11.03 -6.19
N CYS A 217 18.69 -10.70 -6.25
CA CYS A 217 17.63 -11.44 -5.56
C CYS A 217 16.48 -11.85 -6.51
N SER A 218 16.70 -11.91 -7.82
CA SER A 218 15.65 -12.19 -8.82
C SER A 218 14.92 -13.51 -8.59
N GLN A 219 15.63 -14.52 -8.09
CA GLN A 219 15.10 -15.86 -7.78
C GLN A 219 14.45 -15.95 -6.39
N VAL A 220 14.52 -14.90 -5.57
CA VAL A 220 13.95 -14.91 -4.23
C VAL A 220 12.47 -14.57 -4.32
N THR A 221 11.63 -15.50 -3.86
CA THR A 221 10.20 -15.29 -3.70
C THR A 221 9.92 -14.32 -2.56
N SER A 222 9.05 -13.33 -2.81
CA SER A 222 8.57 -12.35 -1.83
C SER A 222 7.87 -12.99 -0.62
N GLY A 223 7.61 -12.19 0.40
CA GLY A 223 7.07 -12.63 1.69
C GLY A 223 8.10 -13.19 2.69
N ASN A 224 7.71 -13.22 3.97
CA ASN A 224 8.50 -13.70 5.12
C ASN A 224 9.90 -13.05 5.25
N GLY A 225 10.04 -11.80 4.81
CA GLY A 225 11.28 -11.02 4.88
C GLY A 225 12.42 -11.56 4.00
N ARG A 226 12.15 -12.51 3.11
CA ARG A 226 13.19 -13.20 2.32
C ARG A 226 13.96 -12.26 1.41
N VAL A 227 13.24 -11.37 0.73
CA VAL A 227 13.85 -10.39 -0.18
C VAL A 227 14.66 -9.36 0.62
N TYR A 228 14.13 -8.85 1.73
CA TYR A 228 14.87 -7.96 2.63
C TYR A 228 16.18 -8.60 3.09
N ARG A 229 16.14 -9.86 3.53
CA ARG A 229 17.34 -10.61 3.96
C ARG A 229 18.36 -10.74 2.84
N CYS A 230 17.93 -11.11 1.63
CA CYS A 230 18.83 -11.21 0.48
C CYS A 230 19.50 -9.87 0.15
N LEU A 231 18.75 -8.77 0.15
CA LEU A 231 19.29 -7.42 -0.06
C LEU A 231 20.27 -7.04 1.06
N TYR A 232 19.95 -7.36 2.30
CA TYR A 232 20.80 -7.13 3.46
C TYR A 232 22.13 -7.91 3.39
N GLU A 233 22.10 -9.17 2.97
CA GLU A 233 23.31 -10.00 2.80
C GLU A 233 24.24 -9.44 1.71
N ASN A 234 23.67 -8.75 0.71
CA ASN A 234 24.43 -8.13 -0.38
C ASN A 234 24.78 -6.66 -0.14
N LYS A 235 24.43 -6.07 1.01
CA LYS A 235 24.55 -4.61 1.27
C LYS A 235 25.97 -4.04 1.18
N PHE A 236 27.01 -4.87 1.20
CA PHE A 236 28.40 -4.43 1.02
C PHE A 236 28.98 -4.77 -0.36
N ASN A 237 28.15 -5.29 -1.28
CA ASN A 237 28.58 -5.59 -2.63
C ASN A 237 28.85 -4.28 -3.40
N SER A 238 29.95 -4.23 -4.14
CA SER A 238 30.35 -3.03 -4.90
C SER A 238 29.38 -2.64 -6.02
N MET A 239 28.54 -3.58 -6.45
CA MET A 239 27.48 -3.34 -7.44
C MET A 239 26.13 -3.00 -6.79
N MET A 240 26.06 -2.82 -5.47
CA MET A 240 24.84 -2.37 -4.76
C MET A 240 24.68 -0.86 -4.88
N SER A 241 23.48 -0.37 -5.20
CA SER A 241 23.23 1.07 -5.31
C SER A 241 23.32 1.79 -3.96
N THR A 242 23.83 3.03 -3.95
CA THR A 242 23.98 3.84 -2.72
C THR A 242 22.65 4.07 -1.99
N ALA A 243 21.54 4.18 -2.73
CA ALA A 243 20.20 4.34 -2.15
C ALA A 243 19.80 3.16 -1.24
N VAL A 244 20.20 1.93 -1.62
CA VAL A 244 19.96 0.72 -0.81
C VAL A 244 20.74 0.76 0.49
N ASN A 245 22.00 1.22 0.43
CA ASN A 245 22.85 1.30 1.61
C ASN A 245 22.30 2.25 2.67
N ILE A 246 21.66 3.35 2.26
CA ILE A 246 21.03 4.32 3.16
C ILE A 246 19.80 3.73 3.86
N ILE A 247 18.99 2.92 3.15
CA ILE A 247 17.76 2.36 3.71
C ILE A 247 18.01 1.09 4.54
N ILE A 248 18.94 0.24 4.11
CA ILE A 248 19.24 -1.03 4.76
C ILE A 248 20.26 -0.88 5.91
N ASN A 249 21.10 0.16 5.91
CA ASN A 249 21.97 0.55 7.03
C ASN A 249 21.62 1.97 7.53
N PRO A 250 20.54 2.13 8.31
CA PRO A 250 20.24 3.41 8.94
C PRO A 250 21.25 3.79 10.04
#